data_AF-A0A3D0PK54-F1
#
_entry.id   AF-A0A3D0PK54-F1
#
_cell.length_a   1.000
_cell.length_b   1.000
_cell.length_c   1.000
_cell.angle_alpha   90.00
_cell.angle_beta   90.00
_cell.angle_gamma   90.00
#
_symmetry.space_group_name_H-M   'P 1'
#
loop_
_entity.id
_entity.type
_entity.pdbx_description
1 polymer ?
#
loop_
_entity_poly.entity_id
_entity_poly.type
_entity_poly.pdbx_seq_one_letter_code
_entity_poly.pdbx_strand_id
1 'polypeptide(L)'
;RALQKFDDNLNLFRQAASACVGEVAGVEVATFIEHLEDLPDLDAIVNGESVSIPDAIDLQYAICSALVGRAISVKDKDNAKQVWGNILNFARDFPQKELGVMLVSDMQRAIGEEIFAIPEFADWASKIADTMFD
;
A
#
# COMPACT_ATOMS: atom_id res chain seq x y z
N ARG A 1 -19.40 2.24 -11.30
CA ARG A 1 -20.27 2.03 -12.49
C ARG A 1 -20.40 3.28 -13.37
N ALA A 2 -20.64 4.49 -12.85
CA ALA A 2 -20.70 5.72 -13.67
C ALA A 2 -19.30 6.20 -14.14
N LEU A 3 -18.34 6.28 -13.22
CA LEU A 3 -16.96 6.73 -13.51
C LEU A 3 -16.17 5.78 -14.40
N GLN A 4 -16.46 4.47 -14.35
CA GLN A 4 -15.82 3.44 -15.17
C GLN A 4 -15.94 3.67 -16.68
N LYS A 5 -16.86 4.51 -17.15
CA LYS A 5 -16.96 4.83 -18.59
C LYS A 5 -15.86 5.78 -19.08
N PHE A 6 -15.09 6.35 -18.16
CA PHE A 6 -14.08 7.38 -18.43
C PHE A 6 -12.70 7.00 -17.86
N ASP A 7 -12.47 5.72 -17.58
CA ASP A 7 -11.17 5.22 -17.08
C ASP A 7 -10.02 5.55 -18.05
N ASP A 8 -10.27 5.51 -19.35
CA ASP A 8 -9.30 5.86 -20.39
C ASP A 8 -9.15 7.38 -20.64
N ASN A 9 -9.91 8.23 -19.96
CA ASN A 9 -9.86 9.69 -20.17
C ASN A 9 -9.97 10.45 -18.85
N LEU A 10 -8.80 10.80 -18.30
CA LEU A 10 -8.68 11.39 -16.98
C LEU A 10 -9.33 12.79 -16.86
N ASN A 11 -9.38 13.55 -17.95
CA ASN A 11 -10.10 14.83 -17.99
C ASN A 11 -11.61 14.66 -17.84
N LEU A 12 -12.19 13.67 -18.52
CA LEU A 12 -13.61 13.34 -18.38
C LEU A 12 -13.90 12.67 -17.04
N PHE A 13 -12.99 11.83 -16.56
CA PHE A 13 -13.06 11.24 -15.23
C PHE A 13 -13.12 12.32 -14.14
N ARG A 14 -12.21 13.30 -14.17
CA ARG A 14 -12.16 14.41 -13.20
C ARG A 14 -13.48 15.16 -13.13
N GLN A 15 -14.04 15.55 -14.27
CA GLN A 15 -15.33 16.25 -14.32
C GLN A 15 -16.46 15.40 -13.75
N ALA A 16 -16.49 14.10 -14.09
CA ALA A 16 -17.50 13.19 -13.57
C ALA A 16 -17.34 12.94 -12.06
N ALA A 17 -16.10 12.82 -11.57
CA ALA A 17 -15.80 12.67 -10.14
C ALA A 17 -16.22 13.92 -9.36
N SER A 18 -15.85 15.13 -9.84
CA SER A 18 -16.28 16.41 -9.24
C SER A 18 -17.79 16.53 -9.16
N ALA A 19 -18.53 16.08 -10.18
CA ALA A 19 -19.99 16.09 -10.15
C ALA A 19 -20.59 15.13 -9.09
N CYS A 20 -19.88 14.05 -8.74
CA CYS A 20 -20.32 13.08 -7.74
C CYS A 20 -19.96 13.50 -6.30
N VAL A 21 -18.78 14.06 -6.07
CA VAL A 21 -18.23 14.29 -4.72
C VAL A 21 -17.92 15.76 -4.40
N GLY A 22 -18.19 16.67 -5.35
CA GLY A 22 -17.83 18.09 -5.25
C GLY A 22 -16.46 18.38 -5.88
N GLU A 23 -16.26 19.63 -6.29
CA GLU A 23 -15.09 20.03 -7.08
C GLU A 23 -13.77 19.70 -6.38
N VAL A 24 -13.62 20.07 -5.11
CA VAL A 24 -12.36 19.85 -4.37
C VAL A 24 -11.99 18.36 -4.33
N ALA A 25 -12.92 17.51 -3.88
CA ALA A 25 -12.67 16.06 -3.76
C ALA A 25 -12.50 15.39 -5.14
N GLY A 26 -13.21 15.86 -6.17
CA GLY A 26 -13.07 15.34 -7.54
C GLY A 26 -11.71 15.64 -8.15
N VAL A 27 -11.17 16.84 -7.91
CA VAL A 27 -9.80 17.21 -8.31
C VAL A 27 -8.78 16.36 -7.58
N GLU A 28 -8.90 16.23 -6.25
CA GLU A 28 -7.95 15.43 -5.45
C GLU A 28 -7.87 13.98 -5.92
N VAL A 29 -9.00 13.32 -6.19
CA VAL A 29 -9.00 11.93 -6.68
C VAL A 29 -8.41 11.82 -8.08
N ALA A 30 -8.69 12.77 -8.98
CA ALA A 30 -8.11 12.75 -10.33
C ALA A 30 -6.60 12.95 -10.29
N THR A 31 -6.12 13.91 -9.49
CA THR A 31 -4.70 14.16 -9.26
C THR A 31 -4.02 12.96 -8.60
N PHE A 32 -4.67 12.29 -7.65
CA PHE A 32 -4.16 11.04 -7.10
C PHE A 32 -3.97 9.97 -8.19
N ILE A 33 -4.94 9.82 -9.10
CA ILE A 33 -4.84 8.86 -10.22
C ILE A 33 -3.73 9.26 -11.21
N GLU A 34 -3.54 10.55 -11.48
CA GLU A 34 -2.41 11.04 -12.29
C GLU A 34 -1.08 10.58 -11.70
N HIS A 35 -0.90 10.76 -10.39
CA HIS A 35 0.34 10.40 -9.70
C HIS A 35 0.47 8.90 -9.40
N LEU A 36 -0.53 8.06 -9.71
CA LEU A 36 -0.35 6.60 -9.61
C LEU A 36 0.75 6.08 -10.54
N GLU A 37 1.08 6.80 -11.60
CA GLU A 37 2.22 6.47 -12.47
C GLU A 37 3.58 6.64 -11.76
N ASP A 38 3.63 7.43 -10.69
CA ASP A 38 4.82 7.63 -9.85
C ASP A 38 4.98 6.51 -8.79
N LEU A 39 4.07 5.52 -8.77
CA LEU A 39 4.22 4.38 -7.88
C LEU A 39 5.48 3.59 -8.22
N PRO A 40 6.24 3.18 -7.20
CA PRO A 40 7.37 2.30 -7.41
C PRO A 40 6.90 0.91 -7.88
N ASP A 41 7.83 0.11 -8.40
CA ASP A 41 7.55 -1.26 -8.80
C ASP A 41 7.12 -2.12 -7.60
N LEU A 42 5.81 -2.32 -7.46
CA LEU A 42 5.22 -3.12 -6.38
C LEU A 42 5.54 -4.61 -6.53
N ASP A 43 5.76 -5.08 -7.76
CA ASP A 43 6.14 -6.48 -8.00
C ASP A 43 7.58 -6.72 -7.53
N ALA A 44 8.47 -5.74 -7.70
CA ALA A 44 9.82 -5.78 -7.11
C ALA A 44 9.76 -5.89 -5.57
N ILE A 45 8.88 -5.13 -4.89
CA ILE A 45 8.66 -5.26 -3.44
C ILE A 45 8.19 -6.68 -3.09
N VAL A 46 7.18 -7.19 -3.80
CA VAL A 46 6.62 -8.54 -3.58
C VAL A 46 7.67 -9.63 -3.80
N ASN A 47 8.63 -9.42 -4.69
CA ASN A 47 9.74 -10.32 -4.96
C ASN A 47 10.91 -10.19 -3.94
N GLY A 48 10.84 -9.23 -3.01
CA GLY A 48 11.86 -9.02 -1.98
C GLY A 48 13.04 -8.17 -2.46
N GLU A 49 12.86 -7.42 -3.54
CA GLU A 49 13.86 -6.50 -4.06
C GLU A 49 13.87 -5.19 -3.26
N SER A 50 15.00 -4.48 -3.30
CA SER A 50 15.12 -3.18 -2.65
C SER A 50 14.46 -2.10 -3.50
N VAL A 51 13.43 -1.47 -2.94
CA VAL A 51 12.66 -0.41 -3.58
C VAL A 51 12.67 0.83 -2.71
N SER A 52 13.01 1.99 -3.30
CA SER A 52 12.99 3.26 -2.59
C SER A 52 11.56 3.68 -2.27
N ILE A 53 11.35 4.13 -1.04
CA ILE A 53 10.06 4.66 -0.60
C ILE A 53 9.96 6.12 -1.06
N PRO A 54 8.93 6.52 -1.83
CA PRO A 54 8.75 7.90 -2.25
C PRO A 54 8.55 8.84 -1.06
N ASP A 55 9.02 10.09 -1.16
CA ASP A 55 8.84 11.11 -0.11
C ASP A 55 7.38 11.57 0.03
N ALA A 56 6.59 11.47 -1.04
CA ALA A 56 5.21 11.93 -1.08
C ALA A 56 4.29 11.00 -0.27
N ILE A 57 3.59 11.55 0.72
CA ILE A 57 2.79 10.79 1.69
C ILE A 57 1.61 10.06 1.01
N ASP A 58 0.95 10.70 0.05
CA ASP A 58 -0.12 10.13 -0.76
C ASP A 58 0.33 8.88 -1.53
N LEU A 59 1.54 8.90 -2.10
CA LEU A 59 2.14 7.71 -2.73
C LEU A 59 2.44 6.61 -1.70
N GLN A 60 2.90 6.96 -0.50
CA GLN A 60 3.12 5.97 0.56
C GLN A 60 1.80 5.30 0.99
N TYR A 61 0.71 6.05 1.13
CA TYR A 61 -0.63 5.48 1.38
C TYR A 61 -1.11 4.58 0.24
N ALA A 62 -0.85 4.98 -1.01
CA ALA A 62 -1.18 4.18 -2.19
C ALA A 62 -0.41 2.85 -2.19
N ILE A 63 0.89 2.88 -1.90
CA ILE A 63 1.73 1.67 -1.76
C ILE A 63 1.17 0.75 -0.69
N CYS A 64 0.85 1.27 0.52
CA CYS A 64 0.28 0.45 1.58
C CYS A 64 -1.01 -0.25 1.11
N SER A 65 -1.94 0.50 0.53
CA SER A 65 -3.22 -0.02 0.04
C SER A 65 -3.01 -1.11 -1.03
N ALA A 66 -2.09 -0.88 -1.96
CA ALA A 66 -1.78 -1.82 -3.02
C ALA A 66 -1.11 -3.10 -2.50
N LEU A 67 -0.18 -2.99 -1.55
CA LEU A 67 0.49 -4.14 -0.93
C LEU A 67 -0.47 -5.00 -0.10
N VAL A 68 -1.45 -4.40 0.60
CA VAL A 68 -2.54 -5.17 1.24
C VAL A 68 -3.32 -5.96 0.19
N GLY A 69 -3.66 -5.34 -0.95
CA GLY A 69 -4.31 -6.02 -2.07
C GLY A 69 -3.49 -7.20 -2.61
N ARG A 70 -2.17 -7.01 -2.77
CA ARG A 70 -1.24 -8.09 -3.17
C ARG A 70 -1.20 -9.21 -2.13
N ALA A 71 -1.13 -8.89 -0.84
CA ALA A 71 -1.13 -9.86 0.25
C ALA A 71 -2.41 -10.71 0.29
N ILE A 72 -3.58 -10.10 0.05
CA ILE A 72 -4.87 -10.81 -0.07
C ILE A 72 -4.86 -11.73 -1.29
N SER A 73 -4.35 -11.26 -2.43
CA SER A 73 -4.37 -12.00 -3.71
C SER A 73 -3.56 -13.31 -3.70
N VAL A 74 -2.70 -13.50 -2.69
CA VAL A 74 -1.86 -14.69 -2.53
C VAL A 74 -2.28 -15.58 -1.36
N LYS A 75 -3.33 -15.25 -0.61
CA LYS A 75 -3.69 -15.88 0.69
C LYS A 75 -3.77 -17.41 0.69
N ASP A 76 -4.11 -18.02 -0.44
CA ASP A 76 -4.24 -19.48 -0.57
C ASP A 76 -3.23 -20.09 -1.57
N LYS A 77 -2.12 -19.36 -1.85
CA LYS A 77 -1.07 -19.79 -2.79
C LYS A 77 0.16 -20.27 -2.03
N ASP A 78 0.93 -21.15 -2.66
CA ASP A 78 2.15 -21.73 -2.06
C ASP A 78 3.19 -20.66 -1.69
N ASN A 79 3.20 -19.51 -2.39
CA ASN A 79 4.13 -18.42 -2.15
C ASN A 79 3.62 -17.35 -1.16
N ALA A 80 2.45 -17.53 -0.53
CA ALA A 80 1.83 -16.53 0.35
C ALA A 80 2.79 -16.01 1.43
N LYS A 81 3.41 -16.94 2.16
CA LYS A 81 4.31 -16.62 3.27
C LYS A 81 5.54 -15.84 2.83
N GLN A 82 6.10 -16.17 1.67
CA GLN A 82 7.24 -15.46 1.10
C GLN A 82 6.86 -14.02 0.74
N VAL A 83 5.72 -13.83 0.07
CA VAL A 83 5.22 -12.50 -0.28
C VAL A 83 4.94 -11.66 0.96
N TRP A 84 4.31 -12.23 1.98
CA TRP A 84 4.04 -11.52 3.23
C TRP A 84 5.32 -11.13 3.96
N GLY A 85 6.33 -12.00 4.01
CA GLY A 85 7.66 -11.69 4.56
C GLY A 85 8.33 -10.54 3.83
N ASN A 86 8.29 -10.54 2.50
CA ASN A 86 8.84 -9.45 1.69
C ASN A 86 8.14 -8.10 1.95
N ILE A 87 6.81 -8.11 2.09
CA ILE A 87 6.04 -6.91 2.45
C ILE A 87 6.38 -6.42 3.86
N LEU A 88 6.57 -7.32 4.83
CA LEU A 88 6.98 -6.97 6.21
C LEU A 88 8.38 -6.33 6.25
N ASN A 89 9.31 -6.87 5.46
CA ASN A 89 10.65 -6.30 5.30
C ASN A 89 10.59 -4.88 4.75
N PHE A 90 9.77 -4.65 3.72
CA PHE A 90 9.54 -3.31 3.18
C PHE A 90 8.87 -2.38 4.20
N ALA A 91 7.86 -2.86 4.93
CA ALA A 91 7.11 -2.10 5.93
C ALA A 91 8.00 -1.54 7.06
N ARG A 92 9.11 -2.23 7.34
CA ARG A 92 10.09 -1.85 8.36
C ARG A 92 10.87 -0.58 8.00
N ASP A 93 10.99 -0.31 6.71
CA ASP A 93 11.87 0.74 6.18
C ASP A 93 11.14 2.05 5.90
N PHE A 94 9.81 2.12 6.14
CA PHE A 94 9.06 3.37 6.09
C PHE A 94 9.72 4.48 6.92
N PRO A 95 9.88 5.70 6.37
CA PRO A 95 10.35 6.86 7.11
C PRO A 95 9.42 7.20 8.28
N GLN A 96 8.10 7.19 8.04
CA GLN A 96 7.06 7.36 9.05
C GLN A 96 6.59 6.00 9.55
N LYS A 97 6.83 5.70 10.82
CA LYS A 97 6.57 4.37 11.39
C LYS A 97 5.08 4.04 11.46
N GLU A 98 4.24 5.04 11.58
CA GLU A 98 2.78 4.94 11.59
C GLU A 98 2.25 4.30 10.31
N LEU A 99 2.86 4.59 9.16
CA LEU A 99 2.47 4.00 7.88
C LEU A 99 2.84 2.51 7.79
N GLY A 100 4.00 2.12 8.33
CA GLY A 100 4.37 0.71 8.47
C GLY A 100 3.43 -0.05 9.40
N VAL A 101 3.07 0.54 10.55
CA VAL A 101 2.10 -0.02 11.50
C VAL A 101 0.71 -0.15 10.87
N MET A 102 0.27 0.86 10.12
CA MET A 102 -0.99 0.84 9.39
C MET A 102 -1.01 -0.31 8.38
N LEU A 103 0.01 -0.42 7.52
CA LEU A 103 0.13 -1.50 6.52
C LEU A 103 0.04 -2.88 7.19
N VAL A 104 0.83 -3.13 8.22
CA VAL A 104 0.85 -4.44 8.89
C VAL A 104 -0.47 -4.74 9.61
N SER A 105 -1.10 -3.72 10.22
CA SER A 105 -2.43 -3.87 10.83
C SER A 105 -3.51 -4.19 9.81
N ASP A 106 -3.49 -3.54 8.65
CA ASP A 106 -4.45 -3.78 7.58
C ASP A 106 -4.24 -5.14 6.92
N MET A 107 -2.98 -5.57 6.75
CA MET A 107 -2.67 -6.95 6.37
C MET A 107 -3.24 -7.92 7.40
N GLN A 108 -2.94 -7.76 8.70
CA GLN A 108 -3.46 -8.65 9.74
C GLN A 108 -5.00 -8.75 9.70
N ARG A 109 -5.71 -7.62 9.53
CA ARG A 109 -7.18 -7.62 9.39
C ARG A 109 -7.66 -8.41 8.16
N ALA A 110 -6.91 -8.37 7.06
CA ALA A 110 -7.31 -8.97 5.79
C ALA A 110 -6.91 -10.46 5.65
N ILE A 111 -5.68 -10.81 6.03
CA ILE A 111 -5.13 -12.16 5.90
C ILE A 111 -5.24 -12.98 7.19
N GLY A 112 -5.41 -12.36 8.35
CA GLY A 112 -5.60 -13.02 9.63
C GLY A 112 -4.30 -13.25 10.41
N GLU A 113 -4.35 -14.11 11.43
CA GLU A 113 -3.27 -14.32 12.39
C GLU A 113 -2.04 -15.03 11.80
N GLU A 114 -2.14 -15.60 10.60
CA GLU A 114 -1.02 -16.29 9.93
C GLU A 114 0.18 -15.36 9.69
N ILE A 115 -0.05 -14.05 9.62
CA ILE A 115 1.01 -13.04 9.53
C ILE A 115 1.97 -13.09 10.72
N PHE A 116 1.48 -13.46 11.91
CA PHE A 116 2.31 -13.56 13.12
C PHE A 116 3.26 -14.76 13.10
N ALA A 117 3.00 -15.75 12.24
CA ALA A 117 3.88 -16.92 12.08
C ALA A 117 5.03 -16.67 11.09
N ILE A 118 5.08 -15.48 10.46
CA ILE A 118 6.11 -15.10 9.51
C ILE A 118 7.34 -14.58 10.28
N PRO A 119 8.54 -15.14 10.07
CA PRO A 119 9.75 -14.72 10.81
C PRO A 119 9.99 -13.21 10.77
N GLU A 120 9.77 -12.59 9.62
CA GLU A 120 9.96 -11.17 9.36
C GLU A 120 9.03 -10.29 10.22
N PHE A 121 7.93 -10.84 10.75
CA PHE A 121 7.04 -10.10 11.65
C PHE A 121 7.76 -9.73 12.96
N ALA A 122 8.57 -10.64 13.50
CA ALA A 122 9.34 -10.38 14.71
C ALA A 122 10.40 -9.30 14.48
N ASP A 123 11.11 -9.36 13.35
CA ASP A 123 12.13 -8.38 12.97
C ASP A 123 11.52 -6.99 12.73
N TRP A 124 10.36 -6.94 12.07
CA TRP A 124 9.59 -5.72 11.91
C TRP A 124 9.17 -5.15 13.27
N ALA A 125 8.55 -5.96 14.12
CA ALA A 125 8.06 -5.54 15.43
C ALA A 125 9.18 -5.02 16.34
N SER A 126 10.36 -5.68 16.32
CA SER A 126 11.52 -5.23 17.09
C SER A 126 11.97 -3.83 16.65
N LYS A 127 12.10 -3.59 15.34
CA LYS A 127 12.53 -2.28 14.83
C LYS A 127 11.54 -1.15 15.14
N ILE A 128 10.23 -1.46 15.24
CA ILE A 128 9.23 -0.48 15.69
C ILE A 128 9.33 -0.26 17.21
N ALA A 129 9.53 -1.32 17.99
CA ALA A 129 9.63 -1.22 19.45
C ALA A 129 10.84 -0.38 19.89
N ASP A 130 12.01 -0.59 19.27
CA ASP A 130 13.24 0.17 19.58
C ASP A 130 13.04 1.68 19.43
N THR A 131 12.18 2.11 18.50
CA THR A 131 11.90 3.54 18.27
C THR A 131 10.87 4.18 19.21
N MET A 132 10.09 3.39 19.97
CA MET A 132 9.15 3.94 20.97
C MET A 132 9.83 4.27 22.30
N PHE A 133 11.05 3.78 22.52
CA PHE A 133 11.79 3.93 23.77
C PHE A 133 12.98 4.89 23.67
N ASP A 134 13.13 5.59 22.54
CA ASP A 134 14.10 6.68 22.31
C ASP A 134 13.46 8.07 22.45
#